data_AF-A0A930G2F6-F1
#
_entry.id   AF-A0A930G2F6-F1
#
_cell.length_a   1.000
_cell.length_b   1.000
_cell.length_c   1.000
_cell.angle_alpha   90.00
_cell.angle_beta   90.00
_cell.angle_gamma   90.00
#
_symmetry.space_group_name_H-M   'P 1'
#
loop_
_entity.id
_entity.type
_entity.pdbx_description
1 polymer ?
#
loop_
_entity_poly.entity_id
_entity_poly.type
_entity_poly.pdbx_seq_one_letter_code
_entity_poly.pdbx_strand_id
1 'polypeptide(L)'
;MTTALSTTAAKAPQAGVDLLRIVRINEEIKSVVNVAFKINIMALNAIFLAKRAGVAARGFGVLSNELRVFSQDLRDCMSSLTSLVHGCVNDVSLMLQDIRHTRLLRHAAEMTNGTRMAEVLARRERENERHAASLASQRKQLKRALEDAFRMVELGGVLAKSAKIEAAYGQSFAVPLSQVSSEFDGIVEEIRASLESLRHSAFFAGR
;
A
#
# COMPACT_ATOMS: atom_id res chain seq x y z
N MET A 1 -9.75 -35.68 -18.76
CA MET A 1 -10.64 -34.63 -18.21
C MET A 1 -10.48 -34.44 -16.70
N THR A 2 -9.57 -35.14 -16.02
CA THR A 2 -9.42 -35.13 -14.55
C THR A 2 -8.56 -33.99 -14.00
N THR A 3 -7.71 -33.36 -14.83
CA THR A 3 -6.73 -32.35 -14.39
C THR A 3 -7.33 -30.97 -14.10
N ALA A 4 -8.48 -30.63 -14.70
CA ALA A 4 -9.19 -29.37 -14.44
C ALA A 4 -10.05 -29.41 -13.16
N LEU A 5 -10.39 -30.61 -12.67
CA LEU A 5 -11.20 -30.80 -11.46
C LEU A 5 -10.44 -30.43 -10.18
N SER A 6 -9.13 -30.65 -10.15
CA SER A 6 -8.28 -30.35 -8.99
C SER A 6 -7.92 -28.86 -8.86
N THR A 7 -7.92 -28.09 -9.96
CA THR A 7 -7.45 -26.69 -9.96
C THR A 7 -8.50 -25.68 -9.51
N THR A 8 -9.79 -25.88 -9.78
CA THR A 8 -10.84 -24.93 -9.32
C THR A 8 -11.14 -25.06 -7.82
N ALA A 9 -11.03 -26.26 -7.24
CA ALA A 9 -11.31 -26.50 -5.81
C ALA A 9 -10.28 -25.82 -4.88
N ALA A 10 -9.01 -25.77 -5.28
CA ALA A 10 -7.95 -25.10 -4.53
C ALA A 10 -7.98 -23.56 -4.63
N LYS A 11 -8.59 -22.99 -5.69
CA LYS A 11 -8.63 -21.53 -5.92
C LYS A 11 -9.62 -20.79 -5.00
N ALA A 12 -10.69 -21.42 -4.56
CA ALA A 12 -11.73 -20.78 -3.74
C ALA A 12 -11.23 -20.31 -2.35
N PRO A 13 -10.59 -21.17 -1.53
CA PRO A 13 -10.05 -20.73 -0.24
C PRO A 13 -8.92 -19.70 -0.41
N GLN A 14 -8.10 -19.84 -1.47
CA GLN A 14 -7.00 -18.92 -1.75
C GLN A 14 -7.49 -17.50 -2.06
N ALA A 15 -8.52 -17.35 -2.91
CA ALA A 15 -9.10 -16.05 -3.22
C ALA A 15 -9.70 -15.36 -1.98
N GLY A 16 -10.29 -16.13 -1.06
CA GLY A 16 -10.79 -15.59 0.20
C GLY A 16 -9.67 -15.09 1.12
N VAL A 17 -8.58 -15.84 1.21
CA VAL A 17 -7.38 -15.43 1.97
C VAL A 17 -6.74 -14.19 1.33
N ASP A 18 -6.68 -14.12 0.00
CA ASP A 18 -6.16 -12.95 -0.70
C ASP A 18 -6.99 -11.70 -0.44
N LEU A 19 -8.34 -11.81 -0.38
CA LEU A 19 -9.18 -10.68 -0.01
C LEU A 19 -8.84 -10.14 1.39
N LEU A 20 -8.69 -11.02 2.39
CA LEU A 20 -8.29 -10.62 3.74
C LEU A 20 -6.93 -9.92 3.76
N ARG A 21 -5.97 -10.40 2.96
CA ARG A 21 -4.66 -9.78 2.83
C ARG A 21 -4.74 -8.40 2.17
N ILE A 22 -5.53 -8.24 1.12
CA ILE A 22 -5.72 -6.96 0.44
C ILE A 22 -6.38 -5.94 1.37
N VAL A 23 -7.36 -6.35 2.17
CA VAL A 23 -7.99 -5.46 3.16
C VAL A 23 -6.98 -5.00 4.20
N ARG A 24 -6.13 -5.88 4.72
CA ARG A 24 -5.04 -5.47 5.63
C ARG A 24 -4.08 -4.48 4.98
N ILE A 25 -3.73 -4.71 3.70
CA ILE A 25 -2.89 -3.77 2.95
C ILE A 25 -3.55 -2.38 2.90
N ASN A 26 -4.87 -2.32 2.65
CA ASN A 26 -5.61 -1.06 2.63
C ASN A 26 -5.56 -0.31 3.97
N GLU A 27 -5.70 -1.02 5.09
CA GLU A 27 -5.67 -0.40 6.42
C GLU A 27 -4.28 0.16 6.76
N GLU A 28 -3.21 -0.55 6.40
CA GLU A 28 -1.85 -0.03 6.57
C GLU A 28 -1.58 1.21 5.70
N ILE A 29 -2.07 1.23 4.45
CA ILE A 29 -1.97 2.42 3.58
C ILE A 29 -2.67 3.62 4.22
N LYS A 30 -3.88 3.42 4.78
CA LYS A 30 -4.59 4.49 5.51
C LYS A 30 -3.82 4.96 6.73
N SER A 31 -3.18 4.04 7.47
CA SER A 31 -2.31 4.39 8.59
C SER A 31 -1.18 5.31 8.13
N VAL A 32 -0.47 4.95 7.05
CA VAL A 32 0.60 5.78 6.46
C VAL A 32 0.09 7.15 6.04
N VAL A 33 -1.10 7.25 5.43
CA VAL A 33 -1.73 8.54 5.06
C VAL A 33 -1.95 9.43 6.30
N ASN A 34 -2.48 8.85 7.38
CA ASN A 34 -2.73 9.58 8.63
C ASN A 34 -1.42 10.08 9.24
N VAL A 35 -0.38 9.26 9.21
CA VAL A 35 0.94 9.61 9.75
C VAL A 35 1.64 10.67 8.88
N ALA A 36 1.55 10.57 7.56
CA ALA A 36 2.05 11.60 6.63
C ALA A 36 1.34 12.95 6.83
N PHE A 37 0.05 12.95 7.16
CA PHE A 37 -0.67 14.18 7.52
C PHE A 37 -0.10 14.84 8.78
N LYS A 38 0.28 14.06 9.81
CA LYS A 38 0.95 14.60 11.01
C LYS A 38 2.27 15.30 10.66
N ILE A 39 3.12 14.67 9.83
CA ILE A 39 4.38 15.27 9.36
C ILE A 39 4.12 16.63 8.72
N ASN A 40 3.10 16.74 7.85
CA ASN A 40 2.78 17.98 7.15
C ASN A 40 2.47 19.14 8.11
N ILE A 41 1.64 18.89 9.13
CA ILE A 41 1.26 19.91 10.12
C ILE A 41 2.46 20.28 10.99
N MET A 42 3.23 19.29 11.42
CA MET A 42 4.44 19.51 12.21
C MET A 42 5.50 20.29 11.43
N ALA A 43 5.70 19.97 10.15
CA ALA A 43 6.58 20.68 9.24
C ALA A 43 6.19 22.15 9.09
N LEU A 44 4.89 22.45 8.99
CA LEU A 44 4.41 23.83 8.95
C LEU A 44 4.73 24.58 10.24
N ASN A 45 4.49 23.98 11.40
CA ASN A 45 4.80 24.56 12.71
C ASN A 45 6.32 24.75 12.89
N ALA A 46 7.11 23.78 12.44
CA ALA A 46 8.57 23.79 12.46
C ALA A 46 9.14 24.93 11.61
N ILE A 47 8.57 25.19 10.43
CA ILE A 47 8.93 26.34 9.58
C ILE A 47 8.69 27.66 10.31
N PHE A 48 7.58 27.80 11.03
CA PHE A 48 7.31 29.01 11.82
C PHE A 48 8.31 29.16 12.98
N LEU A 49 8.61 28.06 13.69
CA LEU A 49 9.59 28.05 14.76
C LEU A 49 10.99 28.44 14.25
N ALA A 50 11.40 27.92 13.09
CA ALA A 50 12.65 28.27 12.44
C ALA A 50 12.72 29.76 12.07
N LYS A 51 11.64 30.31 11.51
CA LYS A 51 11.54 31.76 11.21
C LYS A 51 11.71 32.60 12.47
N ARG A 52 11.12 32.18 13.59
CA ARG A 52 11.26 32.85 14.89
C ARG A 52 12.69 32.78 15.45
N ALA A 53 13.37 31.65 15.26
CA ALA A 53 14.77 31.45 15.63
C ALA A 53 15.76 32.20 14.71
N GLY A 54 15.27 32.71 13.57
CA GLY A 54 16.03 33.57 12.68
C GLY A 54 17.18 32.85 11.98
N VAL A 55 18.33 33.51 11.91
CA VAL A 55 19.50 33.02 11.15
C VAL A 55 20.01 31.67 11.66
N ALA A 56 19.92 31.42 12.97
CA ALA A 56 20.44 30.21 13.61
C ALA A 56 19.70 28.93 13.21
N ALA A 57 18.47 29.02 12.70
CA ALA A 57 17.65 27.86 12.32
C ALA A 57 17.29 27.83 10.83
N ARG A 58 18.03 28.55 9.97
CA ARG A 58 17.74 28.58 8.53
C ARG A 58 17.80 27.21 7.87
N GLY A 59 18.83 26.41 8.17
CA GLY A 59 18.96 25.04 7.65
C GLY A 59 17.82 24.14 8.11
N PHE A 60 17.46 24.22 9.40
CA PHE A 60 16.30 23.52 9.94
C PHE A 60 14.99 23.90 9.23
N GLY A 61 14.79 25.18 8.94
CA GLY A 61 13.62 25.67 8.20
C GLY A 61 13.53 25.12 6.78
N VAL A 62 14.67 25.01 6.08
CA VAL A 62 14.74 24.38 4.74
C VAL A 62 14.36 22.91 4.84
N LEU A 63 14.96 22.16 5.76
CA LEU A 63 14.67 20.74 5.94
C LEU A 63 13.22 20.48 6.37
N SER A 64 12.64 21.37 7.19
CA SER A 64 11.23 21.32 7.54
C SER A 64 10.33 21.51 6.31
N ASN A 65 10.70 22.38 5.37
CA ASN A 65 9.96 22.50 4.12
C ASN A 65 10.13 21.26 3.23
N GLU A 66 11.32 20.66 3.15
CA GLU A 66 11.52 19.40 2.43
C GLU A 66 10.69 18.26 3.03
N LEU A 67 10.63 18.15 4.36
CA LEU A 67 9.75 17.19 5.04
C LEU A 67 8.26 17.45 4.76
N ARG A 68 7.87 18.71 4.59
CA ARG A 68 6.50 19.07 4.16
C ARG A 68 6.21 18.55 2.76
N VAL A 69 7.12 18.77 1.81
CA VAL A 69 6.99 18.30 0.42
C VAL A 69 6.96 16.78 0.39
N PHE A 70 7.92 16.12 1.05
CA PHE A 70 7.93 14.67 1.25
C PHE A 70 6.59 14.13 1.77
N SER A 71 5.99 14.78 2.76
CA SER A 71 4.70 14.35 3.32
C SER A 71 3.54 14.45 2.32
N GLN A 72 3.60 15.39 1.38
CA GLN A 72 2.61 15.53 0.31
C GLN A 72 2.83 14.45 -0.76
N ASP A 73 4.07 14.27 -1.21
CA ASP A 73 4.42 13.24 -2.20
C ASP A 73 4.07 11.84 -1.68
N LEU A 74 4.31 11.58 -0.39
CA LEU A 74 3.91 10.35 0.28
C LEU A 74 2.41 10.13 0.27
N ARG A 75 1.59 11.17 0.51
CA ARG A 75 0.13 11.06 0.40
C ARG A 75 -0.30 10.72 -1.02
N ASP A 76 0.28 11.34 -2.02
CA ASP A 76 -0.07 11.12 -3.43
C ASP A 76 0.30 9.70 -3.88
N CYS A 77 1.45 9.20 -3.42
CA CYS A 77 1.86 7.81 -3.60
C CYS A 77 0.88 6.83 -2.92
N MET A 78 0.48 7.10 -1.67
CA MET A 78 -0.51 6.27 -0.95
C MET A 78 -1.89 6.29 -1.61
N SER A 79 -2.32 7.42 -2.18
CA SER A 79 -3.56 7.52 -2.96
C SER A 79 -3.52 6.62 -4.21
N SER A 80 -2.38 6.61 -4.90
CA SER A 80 -2.15 5.72 -6.05
C SER A 80 -2.18 4.24 -5.64
N LEU A 81 -1.56 3.90 -4.51
CA LEU A 81 -1.62 2.54 -3.94
C LEU A 81 -3.05 2.13 -3.57
N THR A 82 -3.83 3.05 -2.97
CA THR A 82 -5.25 2.80 -2.62
C THR A 82 -6.07 2.45 -3.86
N SER A 83 -5.83 3.14 -4.97
CA SER A 83 -6.51 2.87 -6.24
C SER A 83 -6.18 1.48 -6.78
N LEU A 84 -4.90 1.06 -6.72
CA LEU A 84 -4.46 -0.29 -7.11
C LEU A 84 -5.05 -1.38 -6.21
N VAL A 85 -5.15 -1.11 -4.90
CA VAL A 85 -5.78 -2.00 -3.92
C VAL A 85 -7.26 -2.18 -4.21
N HIS A 86 -8.00 -1.11 -4.51
CA HIS A 86 -9.41 -1.20 -4.91
C HIS A 86 -9.60 -2.04 -6.17
N GLY A 87 -8.70 -1.92 -7.15
CA GLY A 87 -8.65 -2.81 -8.31
C GLY A 87 -8.50 -4.28 -7.90
N CYS A 88 -7.55 -4.58 -7.02
CA CYS A 88 -7.34 -5.94 -6.52
C CYS A 88 -8.58 -6.49 -5.79
N VAL A 89 -9.23 -5.67 -4.95
CA VAL A 89 -10.45 -6.06 -4.23
C VAL A 89 -11.55 -6.42 -5.21
N ASN A 90 -11.75 -5.60 -6.25
CA ASN A 90 -12.77 -5.86 -7.28
C ASN A 90 -12.50 -7.18 -8.01
N ASP A 91 -11.28 -7.40 -8.50
CA ASP A 91 -10.91 -8.61 -9.23
C ASP A 91 -11.08 -9.87 -8.38
N VAL A 92 -10.65 -9.84 -7.10
CA VAL A 92 -10.84 -10.97 -6.18
C VAL A 92 -12.31 -11.21 -5.86
N SER A 93 -13.12 -10.16 -5.73
CA SER A 93 -14.56 -10.27 -5.46
C SER A 93 -15.28 -10.93 -6.63
N LEU A 94 -14.96 -10.52 -7.86
CA LEU A 94 -15.47 -11.14 -9.09
C LEU A 94 -15.03 -12.60 -9.21
N MET A 95 -13.76 -12.91 -8.93
CA MET A 95 -13.26 -14.29 -8.90
C MET A 95 -14.01 -15.16 -7.89
N LEU A 96 -14.27 -14.66 -6.67
CA LEU A 96 -15.03 -15.40 -5.66
C LEU A 96 -16.46 -15.70 -6.11
N GLN A 97 -17.11 -14.74 -6.79
CA GLN A 97 -18.42 -14.92 -7.38
C GLN A 97 -18.39 -15.95 -8.52
N ASP A 98 -17.43 -15.84 -9.43
CA ASP A 98 -17.26 -16.76 -10.56
C ASP A 98 -16.97 -18.18 -10.09
N ILE A 99 -16.12 -18.36 -9.09
CA ILE A 99 -15.83 -19.68 -8.49
C ILE A 99 -17.10 -20.30 -7.91
N ARG A 100 -17.92 -19.51 -7.19
CA ARG A 100 -19.17 -19.99 -6.60
C ARG A 100 -20.18 -20.37 -7.68
N HIS A 101 -20.39 -19.50 -8.67
CA HIS A 101 -21.33 -19.75 -9.76
C HIS A 101 -20.91 -20.93 -10.64
N THR A 102 -19.62 -21.01 -10.99
CA THR A 102 -19.07 -22.10 -11.80
C THR A 102 -19.21 -23.44 -11.09
N ARG A 103 -19.05 -23.48 -9.75
CA ARG A 103 -19.30 -24.69 -8.96
C ARG A 103 -20.75 -25.17 -9.06
N LEU A 104 -21.72 -24.26 -8.90
CA LEU A 104 -23.14 -24.59 -9.01
C LEU A 104 -23.52 -25.06 -10.43
N LEU A 105 -23.01 -24.36 -11.45
CA LEU A 105 -23.22 -24.72 -12.85
C LEU A 105 -22.63 -26.09 -13.21
N ARG A 106 -21.46 -26.42 -12.66
CA ARG A 106 -20.81 -27.71 -12.87
C ARG A 106 -21.67 -28.84 -12.32
N HIS A 107 -22.22 -28.66 -11.12
CA HIS A 107 -23.11 -29.65 -10.51
C HIS A 107 -24.41 -29.84 -11.31
N ALA A 108 -24.98 -28.75 -11.85
CA ALA A 108 -26.12 -28.83 -12.75
C ALA A 108 -25.79 -29.54 -14.07
N ALA A 109 -24.58 -29.34 -14.61
CA ALA A 109 -24.10 -30.00 -15.83
C ALA A 109 -23.93 -31.51 -15.66
N GLU A 110 -23.50 -31.97 -14.47
CA GLU A 110 -23.39 -33.41 -14.16
C GLU A 110 -24.76 -34.11 -14.18
N MET A 111 -25.84 -33.38 -13.84
CA MET A 111 -27.21 -33.90 -13.88
C MET A 111 -27.85 -33.84 -15.27
N THR A 112 -27.27 -33.09 -16.21
CA THR A 112 -27.84 -32.83 -17.54
C THR A 112 -26.77 -32.98 -18.62
N ASN A 113 -26.80 -34.09 -19.39
CA ASN A 113 -25.88 -34.34 -20.51
C ASN A 113 -26.22 -33.47 -21.74
N GLY A 114 -25.96 -32.15 -21.65
CA GLY A 114 -26.22 -31.18 -22.72
C GLY A 114 -24.97 -30.42 -23.17
N THR A 115 -24.69 -30.43 -24.47
CA THR A 115 -23.56 -29.72 -25.11
C THR A 115 -23.55 -28.21 -24.79
N ARG A 116 -24.72 -27.58 -24.74
CA ARG A 116 -24.88 -26.15 -24.45
C ARG A 116 -24.40 -25.76 -23.04
N MET A 117 -24.52 -26.66 -22.06
CA MET A 117 -24.02 -26.39 -20.70
C MET A 117 -22.48 -26.45 -20.65
N ALA A 118 -21.87 -27.36 -21.41
CA ALA A 118 -20.42 -27.44 -21.55
C ALA A 118 -19.83 -26.15 -22.16
N GLU A 119 -20.51 -25.56 -23.16
CA GLU A 119 -20.08 -24.27 -23.75
C GLU A 119 -20.14 -23.11 -22.75
N VAL A 120 -21.19 -23.05 -21.92
CA VAL A 120 -21.34 -22.00 -20.88
C VAL A 120 -20.25 -22.15 -19.82
N LEU A 121 -19.96 -23.37 -19.36
CA LEU A 121 -18.87 -23.64 -18.43
C LEU A 121 -17.53 -23.23 -19.02
N ALA A 122 -17.24 -23.60 -20.27
CA ALA A 122 -16.01 -23.21 -20.95
C ALA A 122 -15.87 -21.68 -21.07
N ARG A 123 -16.97 -20.95 -21.29
CA ARG A 123 -16.96 -19.48 -21.33
C ARG A 123 -16.64 -18.89 -19.96
N ARG A 124 -17.26 -19.39 -18.89
CA ARG A 124 -17.02 -18.93 -17.50
C ARG A 124 -15.61 -19.22 -17.02
N GLU A 125 -15.07 -20.39 -17.34
CA GLU A 125 -13.68 -20.74 -16.98
C GLU A 125 -12.70 -19.75 -17.64
N ARG A 126 -12.93 -19.38 -18.91
CA ARG A 126 -12.14 -18.33 -19.60
C ARG A 126 -12.28 -16.95 -18.97
N GLU A 127 -13.48 -16.56 -18.52
CA GLU A 127 -13.68 -15.28 -17.80
C GLU A 127 -12.91 -15.26 -16.47
N ASN A 128 -12.98 -16.35 -15.70
CA ASN A 128 -12.24 -16.51 -14.45
C ASN A 128 -10.71 -16.46 -14.66
N GLU A 129 -10.20 -17.04 -15.75
CA GLU A 129 -8.79 -16.92 -16.14
C GLU A 129 -8.39 -15.48 -16.45
N ARG A 130 -9.27 -14.69 -17.08
CA ARG A 130 -9.01 -13.26 -17.33
C ARG A 130 -8.95 -12.45 -16.04
N HIS A 131 -9.88 -12.67 -15.11
CA HIS A 131 -9.84 -12.00 -13.80
C HIS A 131 -8.57 -12.37 -13.01
N ALA A 132 -8.17 -13.65 -13.04
CA ALA A 132 -6.93 -14.10 -12.41
C ALA A 132 -5.68 -13.44 -13.03
N ALA A 133 -5.64 -13.28 -14.35
CA ALA A 133 -4.55 -12.60 -15.05
C ALA A 133 -4.50 -11.09 -14.73
N SER A 134 -5.67 -10.44 -14.67
CA SER A 134 -5.80 -9.04 -14.26
C SER A 134 -5.28 -8.81 -12.84
N LEU A 135 -5.72 -9.65 -11.88
CA LEU A 135 -5.25 -9.60 -10.49
C LEU A 135 -3.73 -9.79 -10.39
N ALA A 136 -3.16 -10.71 -11.18
CA ALA A 136 -1.71 -10.92 -11.21
C ALA A 136 -0.96 -9.67 -11.71
N SER A 137 -1.51 -8.97 -12.71
CA SER A 137 -0.95 -7.71 -13.21
C SER A 137 -1.05 -6.60 -12.17
N GLN A 138 -2.22 -6.40 -11.56
CA GLN A 138 -2.45 -5.40 -10.52
C GLN A 138 -1.54 -5.64 -9.31
N ARG A 139 -1.40 -6.89 -8.86
CA ARG A 139 -0.47 -7.26 -7.79
C ARG A 139 0.97 -6.87 -8.11
N LYS A 140 1.43 -7.05 -9.36
CA LYS A 140 2.77 -6.66 -9.80
C LYS A 140 2.94 -5.14 -9.83
N GLN A 141 1.89 -4.39 -10.21
CA GLN A 141 1.89 -2.93 -10.17
C GLN A 141 1.91 -2.41 -8.73
N LEU A 142 1.07 -2.98 -7.86
CA LEU A 142 1.01 -2.66 -6.44
C LEU A 142 2.36 -2.88 -5.76
N LYS A 143 3.03 -4.00 -6.06
CA LYS A 143 4.38 -4.28 -5.54
C LYS A 143 5.39 -3.20 -5.95
N ARG A 144 5.39 -2.80 -7.22
CA ARG A 144 6.31 -1.76 -7.73
C ARG A 144 6.04 -0.41 -7.10
N ALA A 145 4.78 0.00 -7.03
CA ALA A 145 4.39 1.24 -6.35
C ALA A 145 4.76 1.24 -4.87
N LEU A 146 4.68 0.08 -4.19
CA LEU A 146 5.12 -0.07 -2.81
C LEU A 146 6.65 0.10 -2.70
N GLU A 147 7.42 -0.50 -3.60
CA GLU A 147 8.89 -0.32 -3.67
C GLU A 147 9.28 1.16 -3.90
N ASP A 148 8.53 1.89 -4.72
CA ASP A 148 8.74 3.32 -4.92
C ASP A 148 8.42 4.13 -3.64
N ALA A 149 7.36 3.77 -2.92
CA ALA A 149 7.03 4.36 -1.62
C ALA A 149 8.17 4.18 -0.59
N PHE A 150 8.80 2.99 -0.57
CA PHE A 150 9.96 2.75 0.31
C PHE A 150 11.12 3.69 0.03
N ARG A 151 11.50 3.82 -1.24
CA ARG A 151 12.61 4.70 -1.64
C ARG A 151 12.36 6.14 -1.21
N MET A 152 11.12 6.59 -1.33
CA MET A 152 10.73 7.92 -0.86
C MET A 152 10.87 8.06 0.66
N VAL A 153 10.46 7.05 1.43
CA VAL A 153 10.59 7.05 2.90
C VAL A 153 12.04 6.96 3.36
N GLU A 154 12.91 6.25 2.64
CA GLU A 154 14.36 6.26 2.89
C GLU A 154 14.93 7.68 2.75
N LEU A 155 14.54 8.41 1.70
CA LEU A 155 14.92 9.83 1.53
C LEU A 155 14.34 10.70 2.66
N GLY A 156 13.10 10.46 3.06
CA GLY A 156 12.48 11.11 4.22
C GLY A 156 13.28 10.88 5.52
N GLY A 157 13.84 9.68 5.70
CA GLY A 157 14.68 9.33 6.85
C GLY A 157 16.01 10.09 6.84
N VAL A 158 16.60 10.30 5.67
CA VAL A 158 17.79 11.16 5.52
C VAL A 158 17.44 12.61 5.90
N LEU A 159 16.32 13.14 5.42
CA LEU A 159 15.87 14.50 5.76
C LEU A 159 15.65 14.68 7.27
N ALA A 160 15.01 13.71 7.93
CA ALA A 160 14.77 13.76 9.37
C ALA A 160 16.08 13.74 10.18
N LYS A 161 17.05 12.91 9.78
CA LYS A 161 18.39 12.87 10.39
C LYS A 161 19.17 14.16 10.16
N SER A 162 19.12 14.73 8.95
CA SER A 162 19.68 16.05 8.67
C SER A 162 19.04 17.14 9.54
N ALA A 163 17.72 17.06 9.77
CA ALA A 163 17.00 18.03 10.59
C ALA A 163 17.47 17.97 12.06
N LYS A 164 17.80 16.78 12.57
CA LYS A 164 18.42 16.62 13.90
C LYS A 164 19.77 17.32 14.00
N ILE A 165 20.60 17.24 12.96
CA ILE A 165 21.91 17.89 12.93
C ILE A 165 21.71 19.41 12.95
N GLU A 166 20.89 19.96 12.06
CA GLU A 166 20.60 21.40 12.00
C GLU A 166 19.97 21.93 13.29
N ALA A 167 19.10 21.14 13.94
CA ALA A 167 18.51 21.49 15.22
C ALA A 167 19.56 21.71 16.31
N ALA A 168 20.62 20.90 16.35
CA ALA A 168 21.69 21.05 17.33
C ALA A 168 22.47 22.37 17.16
N TYR A 169 22.56 22.89 15.93
CA TYR A 169 23.19 24.19 15.63
C TYR A 169 22.28 25.40 15.87
N GLY A 170 21.02 25.18 16.28
CA GLY A 170 20.02 26.22 16.50
C GLY A 170 20.25 27.18 17.68
N GLN A 171 21.41 27.14 18.33
CA GLN A 171 21.81 28.00 19.45
C GLN A 171 20.76 28.04 20.57
N SER A 172 20.19 29.21 20.88
CA SER A 172 19.16 29.38 21.92
C SER A 172 17.87 28.62 21.63
N PHE A 173 17.64 28.20 20.37
CA PHE A 173 16.53 27.36 19.96
C PHE A 173 16.90 25.88 19.79
N ALA A 174 18.13 25.47 20.14
CA ALA A 174 18.57 24.09 19.92
C ALA A 174 17.68 23.06 20.60
N VAL A 175 17.25 23.30 21.84
CA VAL A 175 16.37 22.39 22.60
C VAL A 175 15.01 22.21 21.91
N PRO A 176 14.21 23.27 21.65
CA PRO A 176 12.91 23.10 21.01
C PRO A 176 13.02 22.56 19.56
N LEU A 177 14.06 22.92 18.81
CA LEU A 177 14.27 22.35 17.47
C LEU A 177 14.64 20.86 17.54
N SER A 178 15.42 20.46 18.54
CA SER A 178 15.81 19.05 18.72
C SER A 178 14.61 18.18 19.06
N GLN A 179 13.69 18.68 19.88
CA GLN A 179 12.42 18.00 20.18
C GLN A 179 11.63 17.73 18.90
N VAL A 180 11.36 18.76 18.10
CA VAL A 180 10.62 18.64 16.83
C VAL A 180 11.35 17.72 15.85
N SER A 181 12.66 17.82 15.74
CA SER A 181 13.48 16.95 14.87
C SER A 181 13.42 15.48 15.27
N SER A 182 13.34 15.20 16.57
CA SER A 182 13.22 13.85 17.09
C SER A 182 11.85 13.27 16.82
N GLU A 183 10.81 14.09 16.87
CA GLU A 183 9.46 13.67 16.49
C GLU A 183 9.38 13.36 14.99
N PHE A 184 9.99 14.18 14.12
CA PHE A 184 10.06 13.84 12.68
C PHE A 184 10.70 12.47 12.42
N ASP A 185 11.85 12.21 13.04
CA ASP A 185 12.56 10.94 12.86
C ASP A 185 11.72 9.76 13.36
N GLY A 186 11.07 9.88 14.52
CA GLY A 186 10.18 8.84 15.03
C GLY A 186 9.00 8.55 14.11
N ILE A 187 8.38 9.59 13.54
CA ILE A 187 7.24 9.45 12.63
C ILE A 187 7.67 8.83 11.29
N VAL A 188 8.83 9.21 10.75
CA VAL A 188 9.36 8.62 9.52
C VAL A 188 9.70 7.14 9.73
N GLU A 189 10.26 6.78 10.89
CA GLU A 189 10.51 5.37 11.25
C GLU A 189 9.22 4.57 11.42
N GLU A 190 8.15 5.17 11.97
CA GLU A 190 6.82 4.55 12.04
C GLU A 190 6.29 4.23 10.64
N ILE A 191 6.38 5.18 9.70
CA ILE A 191 5.98 4.96 8.30
C ILE A 191 6.82 3.84 7.68
N ARG A 192 8.14 3.86 7.90
CA ARG A 192 9.06 2.84 7.37
C ARG A 192 8.65 1.45 7.86
N ALA A 193 8.33 1.30 9.14
CA ALA A 193 7.89 0.04 9.73
C ALA A 193 6.54 -0.44 9.14
N SER A 194 5.56 0.45 8.95
CA SER A 194 4.29 0.10 8.29
C SER A 194 4.49 -0.37 6.85
N LEU A 195 5.32 0.33 6.06
CA LEU A 195 5.63 -0.13 4.71
C LEU A 195 6.39 -1.46 4.74
N GLU A 196 7.32 -1.65 5.68
CA GLU A 196 8.06 -2.91 5.89
C GLU A 196 7.13 -4.09 6.16
N SER A 197 6.11 -3.91 6.98
CA SER A 197 5.05 -4.90 7.18
C SER A 197 4.33 -5.24 5.86
N LEU A 198 3.96 -4.22 5.07
CA LEU A 198 3.32 -4.42 3.76
C LEU A 198 4.19 -5.22 2.79
N ARG A 199 5.49 -4.95 2.71
CA ARG A 199 6.43 -5.61 1.78
C ARG A 199 6.49 -7.11 1.97
N HIS A 200 6.35 -7.56 3.22
CA HIS A 200 6.40 -8.98 3.58
C HIS A 200 5.03 -9.67 3.49
N SER A 201 3.98 -8.97 3.06
CA SER A 201 2.66 -9.56 2.86
C SER A 201 2.73 -10.72 1.84
N ALA A 202 2.21 -11.87 2.26
CA ALA A 202 2.12 -13.07 1.42
C ALA A 202 1.28 -12.84 0.14
N PHE A 203 0.45 -11.78 0.11
CA PHE A 203 -0.28 -11.38 -1.10
C PHE A 203 0.66 -11.21 -2.29
N PHE A 204 1.82 -10.58 -2.08
CA PHE A 204 2.79 -10.31 -3.15
C PHE A 204 3.57 -11.54 -3.60
N ALA A 205 3.58 -12.61 -2.81
CA ALA A 205 4.29 -13.85 -3.13
C ALA A 205 3.54 -14.71 -4.19
N GLY A 206 2.27 -14.40 -4.48
CA GLY A 206 1.49 -15.12 -5.49
C GLY A 206 1.29 -16.62 -5.19
N ARG A 207 1.47 -17.03 -3.93
CA ARG A 207 1.26 -18.38 -3.43
C ARG A 207 -0.08 -18.49 -2.71
#